data_AF-A0A3R7NYP0-F1
#
_entry.id   AF-A0A3R7NYP0-F1
#
_cell.length_a   1.000
_cell.length_b   1.000
_cell.length_c   1.000
_cell.angle_alpha   90.00
_cell.angle_beta   90.00
_cell.angle_gamma   90.00
#
_symmetry.space_group_name_H-M   'P 1'
#
loop_
_entity.id
_entity.type
_entity.pdbx_description
1 polymer ?
#
loop_
_entity_poly.entity_id
_entity_poly.type
_entity_poly.pdbx_seq_one_letter_code
_entity_poly.pdbx_strand_id
1 'polypeptide(L)'
;MKKRADAFRSIGEVAKMIGVAPHVLRYWETQFSQLKPMKRPDGRRYYRPEDVQLAAGLCEILREEGLTIRGAKKILARDRGESVRARGTARLGGDALQIPATPEITASPAGDMPDPAPSKPDRLAREEPRKMANRRSGARPRKQKPDGEAPALPLFPDLVAASDDRDGIWLTRLVSTATRLRRADRLTVAAYRQCKRLRDAIMRHY
;
A
#
# COMPACT_ATOMS: atom_id res chain seq x y z
N MET A 1 0.39 -29.66 8.34
CA MET A 1 0.43 -29.15 9.73
C MET A 1 0.00 -27.69 9.75
N LYS A 2 -1.17 -27.38 10.32
CA LYS A 2 -1.71 -26.01 10.42
C LYS A 2 -1.06 -25.34 11.65
N LYS A 3 -0.23 -24.32 11.45
CA LYS A 3 0.39 -23.57 12.57
C LYS A 3 -0.71 -22.83 13.34
N ARG A 4 -0.56 -22.69 14.67
CA ARG A 4 -1.50 -21.95 15.52
C ARG A 4 -1.69 -20.51 15.01
N ALA A 5 -2.89 -19.95 15.21
CA ALA A 5 -3.27 -18.62 14.78
C ALA A 5 -2.25 -17.55 15.19
N ASP A 6 -1.76 -17.69 16.42
CA ASP A 6 -0.87 -16.72 17.09
C ASP A 6 0.62 -16.89 16.80
N ALA A 7 0.98 -17.85 15.94
CA ALA A 7 2.37 -18.08 15.63
C ALA A 7 2.97 -16.91 14.84
N PHE A 8 4.20 -16.51 15.20
CA PHE A 8 5.02 -15.63 14.38
C PHE A 8 5.31 -16.28 13.04
N ARG A 9 5.18 -15.49 11.96
CA ARG A 9 5.33 -16.00 10.59
C ARG A 9 6.47 -15.28 9.87
N SER A 10 7.21 -16.03 9.07
CA SER A 10 8.28 -15.46 8.23
C SER A 10 7.70 -14.73 7.02
N ILE A 11 8.47 -13.83 6.41
CA ILE A 11 8.04 -13.08 5.21
C ILE A 11 7.58 -13.98 4.06
N GLY A 12 8.23 -15.12 3.85
CA GLY A 12 7.86 -16.06 2.80
C GLY A 12 6.52 -16.74 3.06
N GLU A 13 6.21 -17.02 4.33
CA GLU A 13 4.91 -17.59 4.72
C GLU A 13 3.80 -16.56 4.56
N VAL A 14 4.01 -15.33 5.03
CA VAL A 14 3.05 -14.23 4.89
C VAL A 14 2.77 -13.90 3.43
N ALA A 15 3.81 -13.84 2.61
CA ALA A 15 3.70 -13.69 1.16
C ALA A 15 2.80 -14.75 0.52
N LYS A 16 3.01 -16.02 0.86
CA LYS A 16 2.22 -17.15 0.34
C LYS A 16 0.75 -17.09 0.79
N MET A 17 0.49 -16.77 2.05
CA MET A 17 -0.89 -16.69 2.58
C MET A 17 -1.71 -15.58 1.91
N ILE A 18 -1.10 -14.43 1.64
CA ILE A 18 -1.80 -13.26 1.09
C ILE A 18 -1.78 -13.27 -0.45
N GLY A 19 -0.89 -14.05 -1.07
CA GLY A 19 -0.73 -14.11 -2.52
C GLY A 19 0.04 -12.91 -3.09
N VAL A 20 1.02 -12.40 -2.34
CA VAL A 20 1.91 -11.28 -2.75
C VAL A 20 3.36 -11.72 -2.75
N ALA A 21 4.20 -11.09 -3.57
CA ALA A 21 5.63 -11.38 -3.58
C ALA A 21 6.31 -10.83 -2.30
N PRO A 22 7.37 -11.49 -1.77
CA PRO A 22 8.06 -11.04 -0.55
C PRO A 22 8.62 -9.62 -0.63
N HIS A 23 9.08 -9.17 -1.79
CA HIS A 23 9.61 -7.82 -1.97
C HIS A 23 8.52 -6.74 -1.83
N VAL A 24 7.26 -7.06 -2.12
CA VAL A 24 6.12 -6.14 -1.95
C VAL A 24 5.88 -5.90 -0.46
N LEU A 25 5.94 -6.94 0.36
CA LEU A 25 5.84 -6.82 1.82
C LEU A 25 6.97 -5.95 2.38
N ARG A 26 8.22 -6.16 1.92
CA ARG A 26 9.35 -5.29 2.30
C ARG A 26 9.12 -3.84 1.91
N TYR A 27 8.57 -3.60 0.73
CA TYR A 27 8.22 -2.26 0.31
C TYR A 27 7.14 -1.66 1.22
N TRP A 28 6.10 -2.42 1.58
CA TRP A 28 5.05 -1.97 2.50
C TRP A 28 5.58 -1.64 3.90
N GLU A 29 6.56 -2.38 4.43
CA GLU A 29 7.24 -2.03 5.69
C GLU A 29 7.83 -0.60 5.67
N THR A 30 8.35 -0.16 4.52
CA THR A 30 8.89 1.21 4.38
C THR A 30 7.80 2.26 4.26
N GLN A 31 6.62 1.87 3.79
CA GLN A 31 5.52 2.80 3.53
C GLN A 31 4.64 2.98 4.76
N PHE A 32 4.32 1.91 5.48
CA PHE A 32 3.35 1.91 6.57
C PHE A 32 4.06 1.76 7.92
N SER A 33 3.99 2.80 8.74
CA SER A 33 4.59 2.81 10.08
C SER A 33 3.92 1.83 11.05
N GLN A 34 2.70 1.36 10.76
CA GLN A 34 1.96 0.40 11.59
C GLN A 34 2.42 -1.05 11.35
N LEU A 35 3.04 -1.34 10.21
CA LEU A 35 3.48 -2.67 9.83
C LEU A 35 4.96 -2.84 10.22
N LYS A 36 5.20 -3.29 11.45
CA LYS A 36 6.55 -3.33 12.06
C LYS A 36 6.98 -4.78 12.33
N PRO A 37 7.67 -5.43 11.37
CA PRO A 37 8.18 -6.78 11.62
C PRO A 37 9.23 -6.78 12.73
N MET A 38 9.21 -7.82 13.54
CA MET A 38 10.21 -8.06 14.57
C MET A 38 11.51 -8.54 13.91
N LYS A 39 12.59 -7.78 14.11
CA LYS A 39 13.92 -8.10 13.59
C LYS A 39 14.67 -8.96 14.61
N ARG A 40 15.08 -10.16 14.20
CA ARG A 40 16.01 -11.00 14.98
C ARG A 40 17.45 -10.53 14.73
N PRO A 41 18.42 -10.75 15.64
CA PRO A 41 19.84 -10.55 15.38
C PRO A 41 20.35 -11.23 14.09
N ASP A 42 19.73 -12.34 13.69
CA ASP A 42 20.00 -13.07 12.43
C ASP A 42 19.49 -12.34 11.15
N GLY A 43 18.92 -11.14 11.26
CA GLY A 43 18.44 -10.36 10.11
C GLY A 43 17.13 -10.86 9.46
N ARG A 44 16.58 -11.98 9.96
CA ARG A 44 15.25 -12.48 9.55
C ARG A 44 14.13 -11.62 10.14
N ARG A 45 13.06 -11.47 9.36
CA ARG A 45 11.86 -10.71 9.71
C ARG A 45 10.73 -11.69 10.07
N TYR A 46 10.15 -11.47 11.24
CA TYR A 46 8.96 -12.19 11.69
C TYR A 46 7.81 -11.21 11.88
N TYR A 47 6.63 -11.58 11.39
CA TYR A 47 5.41 -10.81 11.53
C TYR A 47 4.58 -11.36 12.69
N ARG A 48 4.01 -10.46 13.48
CA ARG A 48 3.00 -10.81 14.48
C ARG A 48 1.69 -11.17 13.77
N PRO A 49 0.80 -11.94 14.41
CA PRO A 49 -0.54 -12.21 13.88
C PRO A 49 -1.28 -10.93 13.47
N GLU A 50 -1.18 -9.87 14.27
CA GLU A 50 -1.77 -8.56 13.95
C GLU A 50 -1.19 -7.91 12.69
N ASP A 51 0.13 -7.98 12.50
CA ASP A 51 0.78 -7.47 11.28
C ASP A 51 0.36 -8.26 10.04
N VAL A 52 0.13 -9.57 10.20
CA VAL A 52 -0.34 -10.46 9.13
C VAL A 52 -1.77 -10.08 8.72
N GLN A 53 -2.65 -9.84 9.70
CA GLN A 53 -4.01 -9.33 9.44
C GLN A 53 -3.94 -7.97 8.74
N LEU A 54 -3.11 -7.05 9.23
CA LEU A 54 -2.96 -5.73 8.60
C LEU A 54 -2.46 -5.85 7.15
N ALA A 55 -1.46 -6.69 6.89
CA ALA A 55 -0.94 -6.94 5.55
C ALA A 55 -1.99 -7.55 4.62
N ALA A 56 -2.82 -8.46 5.13
CA ALA A 56 -3.91 -9.06 4.36
C ALA A 56 -4.98 -8.03 3.97
N GLY A 57 -5.36 -7.13 4.89
CA GLY A 57 -6.28 -6.04 4.61
C GLY A 57 -5.70 -4.98 3.67
N LEU A 58 -4.40 -4.67 3.80
CA LEU A 58 -3.71 -3.79 2.86
C LEU A 58 -3.70 -4.37 1.44
N CYS A 59 -3.55 -5.69 1.30
CA CYS A 59 -3.63 -6.34 -0.01
C CYS A 59 -4.99 -6.15 -0.67
N GLU A 60 -6.07 -6.24 0.09
CA GLU A 60 -7.44 -6.03 -0.39
C GLU A 60 -7.64 -4.58 -0.85
N ILE A 61 -7.28 -3.61 0.01
CA ILE A 61 -7.44 -2.18 -0.29
C ILE A 61 -6.60 -1.75 -1.50
N LEU A 62 -5.36 -2.24 -1.62
CA LEU A 62 -4.46 -1.82 -2.69
C LEU A 62 -4.73 -2.53 -4.02
N ARG A 63 -5.04 -3.83 -4.01
CA ARG A 63 -5.20 -4.62 -5.24
C ARG A 63 -6.64 -4.75 -5.69
N GLU A 64 -7.58 -4.96 -4.77
CA GLU A 64 -8.98 -5.24 -5.10
C GLU A 64 -9.79 -3.94 -5.19
N GLU A 65 -9.60 -3.03 -4.24
CA GLU A 65 -10.24 -1.70 -4.29
C GLU A 65 -9.47 -0.69 -5.15
N GLY A 66 -8.19 -0.95 -5.42
CA GLY A 66 -7.34 -0.09 -6.26
C GLY A 66 -6.98 1.25 -5.60
N LEU A 67 -6.96 1.31 -4.27
CA LEU A 67 -6.52 2.52 -3.59
C LEU A 67 -5.01 2.71 -3.74
N THR A 68 -4.61 3.98 -3.77
CA THR A 68 -3.19 4.34 -3.72
C THR A 68 -2.64 4.17 -2.31
N ILE A 69 -1.31 4.06 -2.19
CA ILE A 69 -0.61 4.01 -0.89
C ILE A 69 -0.98 5.21 -0.01
N ARG A 70 -1.20 6.40 -0.60
CA ARG A 70 -1.67 7.59 0.12
C ARG A 70 -3.09 7.41 0.67
N GLY A 71 -3.98 6.81 -0.13
CA GLY A 71 -5.34 6.48 0.30
C GLY A 71 -5.36 5.49 1.45
N ALA A 72 -4.59 4.41 1.34
CA ALA A 72 -4.45 3.42 2.42
C ALA A 72 -3.91 4.07 3.70
N LYS A 73 -2.88 4.92 3.62
CA LYS A 73 -2.36 5.67 4.80
C LYS A 73 -3.42 6.53 5.47
N LYS A 74 -4.32 7.15 4.70
CA LYS A 74 -5.40 7.98 5.24
C LYS A 74 -6.42 7.14 6.01
N ILE A 75 -6.73 5.94 5.52
CA ILE A 75 -7.60 4.99 6.24
C ILE A 75 -6.94 4.59 7.55
N LEU A 76 -5.68 4.13 7.49
CA LEU A 76 -4.89 3.71 8.65
C LEU A 76 -4.75 4.82 9.72
N ALA A 77 -4.76 6.09 9.32
CA ALA A 77 -4.67 7.22 10.25
C ALA A 77 -5.98 7.51 11.01
N ARG A 78 -7.14 7.13 10.45
CA ARG A 78 -8.46 7.44 11.01
C ARG A 78 -8.80 6.57 12.22
N ASP A 79 -8.50 5.29 12.13
CA ASP A 79 -8.91 4.25 13.08
C ASP A 79 -7.72 3.41 13.57
N ARG A 80 -6.51 3.93 13.42
CA ARG A 80 -5.24 3.22 13.71
C ARG A 80 -5.12 1.87 12.98
N GLY A 81 -5.80 1.70 11.85
CA GLY A 81 -5.73 0.47 11.03
C GLY A 81 -6.62 -0.66 11.54
N GLU A 82 -7.57 -0.39 12.44
CA GLU A 82 -8.51 -1.39 12.95
C GLU A 82 -9.45 -1.93 11.86
N SER A 83 -10.05 -1.07 11.02
CA SER A 83 -10.86 -1.54 9.89
C SER A 83 -10.07 -2.38 8.90
N VAL A 84 -8.78 -2.06 8.71
CA VAL A 84 -7.91 -2.79 7.80
C VAL A 84 -7.54 -4.15 8.37
N ARG A 85 -7.25 -4.26 9.67
CA ARG A 85 -7.04 -5.55 10.34
C ARG A 85 -8.31 -6.42 10.32
N ALA A 86 -9.49 -5.83 10.53
CA ALA A 86 -10.76 -6.55 10.46
C ALA A 86 -10.98 -7.18 9.07
N ARG A 87 -10.75 -6.41 8.00
CA ARG A 87 -10.78 -6.92 6.61
C ARG A 87 -9.80 -8.05 6.39
N GLY A 88 -8.56 -7.88 6.84
CA GLY A 88 -7.54 -8.92 6.73
C GLY A 88 -7.88 -10.20 7.50
N THR A 89 -8.53 -10.08 8.64
CA THR A 89 -9.00 -11.22 9.43
C THR A 89 -10.09 -11.98 8.69
N ALA A 90 -11.04 -11.27 8.07
CA ALA A 90 -12.06 -11.88 7.23
C ALA A 90 -11.43 -12.60 6.01
N ARG A 91 -10.44 -11.98 5.35
CA ARG A 91 -9.73 -12.54 4.20
C ARG A 91 -8.94 -13.81 4.52
N LEU A 92 -8.27 -13.86 5.68
CA LEU A 92 -7.48 -15.02 6.09
C LEU A 92 -8.33 -16.21 6.56
N GLY A 93 -9.67 -16.07 6.51
CA GLY A 93 -10.63 -17.05 6.99
C GLY A 93 -10.86 -16.87 8.49
N GLY A 94 -12.07 -16.43 8.85
CA GLY A 94 -12.52 -16.19 10.23
C GLY A 94 -12.69 -17.45 11.09
N ASP A 95 -11.78 -18.41 11.01
CA ASP A 95 -11.79 -19.64 11.83
C ASP A 95 -10.62 -19.71 12.82
N ALA A 96 -10.03 -18.56 13.19
CA ALA A 96 -8.95 -18.58 14.18
C ALA A 96 -8.73 -17.30 15.01
N LEU A 97 -9.56 -16.27 14.86
CA LEU A 97 -9.32 -14.97 15.51
C LEU A 97 -10.65 -14.24 15.79
N GLN A 98 -11.50 -14.83 16.64
CA GLN A 98 -12.44 -14.04 17.43
C GLN A 98 -11.71 -13.58 18.69
N ILE A 99 -11.25 -12.34 18.70
CA ILE A 99 -10.92 -11.63 19.93
C ILE A 99 -12.04 -10.62 20.11
N PRO A 100 -13.02 -10.84 20.99
CA PRO A 100 -13.87 -9.74 21.42
C PRO A 100 -12.99 -8.77 22.21
N ALA A 101 -12.87 -7.54 21.70
CA ALA A 101 -12.26 -6.45 22.42
C ALA A 101 -13.10 -6.16 23.67
N THR A 102 -12.53 -6.39 24.85
CA THR A 102 -12.95 -5.74 26.10
C THR A 102 -11.68 -5.43 26.91
N PRO A 103 -11.55 -4.22 27.48
CA PRO A 103 -10.34 -3.81 28.17
C PRO A 103 -10.42 -4.26 29.64
N GLU A 104 -9.65 -5.27 30.01
CA GLU A 104 -9.41 -5.57 31.43
C GLU A 104 -7.92 -5.49 31.74
N ILE A 105 -7.59 -4.45 32.49
CA ILE A 105 -6.33 -4.26 33.18
C ILE A 105 -6.35 -5.21 34.37
N THR A 106 -5.59 -6.31 34.32
CA THR A 106 -5.21 -7.05 35.54
C THR A 106 -3.82 -7.67 35.40
N ALA A 107 -2.90 -7.04 36.14
CA ALA A 107 -1.81 -7.61 36.93
C ALA A 107 -0.98 -8.80 36.40
N SER A 108 0.32 -8.53 36.30
CA SER A 108 1.45 -9.48 36.37
C SER A 108 1.33 -10.43 37.58
N PRO A 109 1.89 -11.66 37.48
CA PRO A 109 3.09 -12.01 38.26
C PRO A 109 4.12 -12.78 37.39
N ALA A 110 5.39 -12.40 37.35
CA ALA A 110 6.49 -12.70 38.29
C ALA A 110 7.00 -14.17 38.24
N GLY A 111 8.31 -14.31 37.97
CA GLY A 111 9.13 -15.54 37.98
C GLY A 111 9.39 -16.10 36.56
N ASP A 112 10.60 -16.29 36.04
CA ASP A 112 11.89 -16.50 36.67
C ASP A 112 13.01 -16.16 35.65
N MET A 113 14.02 -15.42 36.10
CA MET A 113 15.28 -15.15 35.39
C MET A 113 16.39 -15.89 36.13
N PRO A 114 17.43 -16.38 35.45
CA PRO A 114 18.76 -16.37 36.01
C PRO A 114 19.60 -15.27 35.35
N ASP A 115 19.96 -14.29 36.16
CA ASP A 115 21.09 -13.37 35.95
C ASP A 115 22.41 -14.15 36.13
N PRO A 116 23.53 -13.69 35.54
CA PRO A 116 24.50 -13.04 36.41
C PRO A 116 25.12 -11.76 35.82
N ALA A 117 25.02 -10.69 36.61
CA ALA A 117 25.80 -9.46 36.53
C ALA A 117 27.23 -9.65 37.11
N PRO A 118 28.08 -8.62 37.32
CA PRO A 118 28.17 -7.26 36.76
C PRO A 118 29.61 -6.87 36.33
N SER A 119 29.78 -5.79 35.56
CA SER A 119 30.94 -4.87 35.67
C SER A 119 30.59 -3.51 35.04
N LYS A 120 30.64 -2.45 35.85
CA LYS A 120 30.42 -1.02 35.50
C LYS A 120 31.79 -0.33 35.25
N PRO A 121 31.87 1.02 35.18
CA PRO A 121 31.49 1.89 34.06
C PRO A 121 32.69 2.77 33.61
N ASP A 122 32.64 3.39 32.44
CA ASP A 122 33.28 4.71 32.32
C ASP A 122 32.52 5.66 31.38
N ARG A 123 32.63 6.93 31.73
CA ARG A 123 31.73 8.05 31.50
C ARG A 123 32.34 8.99 30.43
N LEU A 124 31.50 9.91 29.93
CA LEU A 124 31.81 11.11 29.11
C LEU A 124 31.76 10.82 27.59
N ALA A 125 31.01 11.54 26.75
CA ALA A 125 30.46 12.90 26.79
C ALA A 125 29.04 12.89 26.14
N ARG A 126 28.04 13.63 26.62
CA ARG A 126 27.71 15.01 26.19
C ARG A 126 27.93 15.18 24.68
N GLU A 127 26.89 15.33 23.87
CA GLU A 127 26.26 16.65 23.62
C GLU A 127 24.80 16.53 23.10
N GLU A 128 24.00 17.50 23.53
CA GLU A 128 22.61 17.84 23.16
C GLU A 128 22.56 18.63 21.82
N PRO A 129 21.36 18.95 21.27
CA PRO A 129 21.04 18.87 19.85
C PRO A 129 21.33 20.16 19.05
N ARG A 130 21.53 20.00 17.74
CA ARG A 130 21.52 21.13 16.79
C ARG A 130 20.27 21.14 15.93
N LYS A 131 19.48 22.19 16.15
CA LYS A 131 18.46 22.73 15.24
C LYS A 131 19.10 23.23 13.93
N MET A 132 18.21 23.45 12.96
CA MET A 132 18.33 24.33 11.78
C MET A 132 18.85 23.67 10.49
N ALA A 133 17.98 23.50 9.51
CA ALA A 133 17.88 24.46 8.40
C ALA A 133 16.88 24.00 7.35
N ASN A 134 15.79 24.75 7.26
CA ASN A 134 14.94 24.88 6.09
C ASN A 134 15.81 25.24 4.87
N ARG A 135 16.03 24.29 3.95
CA ARG A 135 16.56 24.59 2.62
C ARG A 135 15.41 24.64 1.62
N ARG A 136 14.95 25.87 1.46
CA ARG A 136 14.24 26.46 0.33
C ARG A 136 14.41 25.67 -0.99
N SER A 137 13.27 25.23 -1.53
CA SER A 137 12.86 25.41 -2.93
C SER A 137 13.98 25.54 -3.97
N GLY A 138 14.47 24.40 -4.47
CA GLY A 138 15.11 24.32 -5.78
C GLY A 138 14.06 24.22 -6.86
N ALA A 139 13.77 25.33 -7.54
CA ALA A 139 12.93 25.37 -8.73
C ALA A 139 13.52 24.47 -9.82
N ARG A 140 12.76 23.47 -10.27
CA ARG A 140 13.09 22.74 -11.51
C ARG A 140 13.00 23.73 -12.68
N PRO A 141 14.01 23.84 -13.54
CA PRO A 141 13.89 24.67 -14.74
C PRO A 141 12.77 24.12 -15.62
N ARG A 142 11.81 24.99 -15.98
CA ARG A 142 10.81 24.70 -17.01
C ARG A 142 11.57 24.51 -18.33
N LYS A 143 11.55 23.30 -18.89
CA LYS A 143 11.96 23.06 -20.28
C LYS A 143 11.07 23.96 -21.16
N GLN A 144 11.69 24.92 -21.84
CA GLN A 144 11.05 25.69 -22.89
C GLN A 144 10.59 24.72 -23.98
N LYS A 145 9.34 24.85 -24.40
CA LYS A 145 8.78 24.17 -25.56
C LYS A 145 9.39 24.87 -26.78
N PRO A 146 10.11 24.19 -27.68
CA PRO A 146 10.53 24.82 -28.92
C PRO A 146 9.28 25.05 -29.78
N ASP A 147 9.01 26.32 -30.08
CA ASP A 147 8.04 26.74 -31.08
C ASP A 147 8.66 26.48 -32.47
N GLY A 148 8.71 25.20 -32.83
CA GLY A 148 9.07 24.73 -34.14
C GLY A 148 7.99 23.74 -34.56
N GLU A 149 7.32 24.05 -35.66
CA GLU A 149 6.33 23.22 -36.33
C GLU A 149 6.97 21.87 -36.67
N ALA A 150 6.89 20.94 -35.71
CA ALA A 150 7.36 19.59 -35.90
C ALA A 150 6.44 18.96 -36.94
N PRO A 151 6.95 18.48 -38.10
CA PRO A 151 6.14 17.69 -39.01
C PRO A 151 5.63 16.51 -38.19
N ALA A 152 4.32 16.43 -38.01
CA ALA A 152 3.68 15.36 -37.28
C ALA A 152 4.16 14.04 -37.90
N LEU A 153 5.00 13.31 -37.16
CA LEU A 153 5.29 11.92 -37.51
C LEU A 153 3.93 11.22 -37.56
N PRO A 154 3.46 10.73 -38.73
CA PRO A 154 2.23 9.98 -38.76
C PRO A 154 2.55 8.68 -38.06
N LEU A 155 2.21 8.59 -36.77
CA LEU A 155 2.64 7.44 -35.98
C LEU A 155 2.02 6.15 -36.52
N PHE A 156 0.95 6.22 -37.32
CA PHE A 156 0.32 5.10 -38.01
C PHE A 156 -0.46 5.60 -39.24
N PRO A 157 0.13 5.69 -40.44
CA PRO A 157 -0.59 6.13 -41.65
C PRO A 157 -1.75 5.19 -42.01
N ASP A 158 -1.61 3.88 -41.71
CA ASP A 158 -2.63 2.87 -42.04
C ASP A 158 -3.89 2.97 -41.17
N LEU A 159 -3.81 3.56 -39.96
CA LEU A 159 -4.99 3.81 -39.12
C LEU A 159 -5.84 4.98 -39.62
N VAL A 160 -5.26 5.90 -40.39
CA VAL A 160 -5.99 7.03 -40.98
C VAL A 160 -6.76 6.58 -42.22
N ALA A 161 -6.21 5.61 -42.97
CA ALA A 161 -6.87 5.06 -44.16
C ALA A 161 -8.01 4.08 -43.82
N ALA A 162 -7.98 3.47 -42.63
CA ALA A 162 -8.93 2.43 -42.22
C ALA A 162 -10.09 2.92 -41.32
N SER A 163 -10.33 4.23 -41.22
CA SER A 163 -11.49 4.71 -40.46
C SER A 163 -12.73 4.68 -41.34
N ASP A 164 -13.42 3.54 -41.35
CA ASP A 164 -14.85 3.56 -41.63
C ASP A 164 -15.49 4.48 -40.58
N ASP A 165 -16.35 5.40 -41.01
CA ASP A 165 -16.80 6.61 -40.27
C ASP A 165 -17.48 6.29 -38.91
N ARG A 166 -17.74 5.01 -38.63
CA ARG A 166 -18.29 4.49 -37.36
C ARG A 166 -17.24 4.14 -36.30
N ASP A 167 -16.03 3.75 -36.68
CA ASP A 167 -15.01 3.28 -35.73
C ASP A 167 -14.19 4.42 -35.11
N GLY A 168 -14.00 5.52 -35.87
CA GLY A 168 -13.33 6.74 -35.39
C GLY A 168 -14.10 7.51 -34.33
N ILE A 169 -15.44 7.41 -34.33
CA ILE A 169 -16.32 8.07 -33.36
C ILE A 169 -16.09 7.52 -31.96
N TRP A 170 -15.89 6.20 -31.82
CA TRP A 170 -15.62 5.59 -30.53
C TRP A 170 -14.26 6.04 -29.97
N LEU A 171 -13.20 6.03 -30.78
CA LEU A 171 -11.88 6.51 -30.37
C LEU A 171 -11.92 7.99 -29.95
N THR A 172 -12.60 8.84 -30.73
CA THR A 172 -12.77 10.26 -30.42
C THR A 172 -13.54 10.46 -29.10
N ARG A 173 -14.62 9.70 -28.88
CA ARG A 173 -15.38 9.71 -27.62
C ARG A 173 -14.51 9.23 -26.46
N LEU A 174 -13.72 8.18 -26.65
CA LEU A 174 -12.84 7.62 -25.63
C LEU A 174 -11.74 8.61 -25.22
N VAL A 175 -11.04 9.21 -26.20
CA VAL A 175 -10.00 10.22 -25.95
C VAL A 175 -10.58 11.47 -25.28
N SER A 176 -11.73 11.95 -25.76
CA SER A 176 -12.43 13.10 -25.16
C SER A 176 -12.88 12.82 -23.73
N THR A 177 -13.35 11.60 -23.45
CA THR A 177 -13.75 11.19 -22.10
C THR A 177 -12.52 11.06 -21.20
N ALA A 178 -11.44 10.44 -21.66
CA ALA A 178 -10.19 10.29 -20.90
C ALA A 178 -9.55 11.65 -20.54
N THR A 179 -9.57 12.60 -21.47
CA THR A 179 -9.07 13.97 -21.21
C THR A 179 -9.94 14.72 -20.21
N ARG A 180 -11.28 14.59 -20.27
CA ARG A 180 -12.19 15.14 -19.26
C ARG A 180 -11.97 14.51 -17.88
N LEU A 181 -11.80 13.19 -17.81
CA LEU A 181 -11.52 12.47 -16.55
C LEU A 181 -10.18 12.90 -15.94
N ARG A 182 -9.14 13.15 -16.75
CA ARG A 182 -7.82 13.61 -16.28
C ARG A 182 -7.86 15.02 -15.70
N ARG A 183 -8.77 15.87 -16.18
CA ARG A 183 -8.96 17.24 -15.68
C ARG A 183 -9.95 17.32 -14.50
N ALA A 184 -10.73 16.28 -14.25
CA ALA A 184 -11.65 16.24 -13.13
C ALA A 184 -10.91 15.85 -11.84
N ASP A 185 -10.88 16.76 -10.85
CA ASP A 185 -10.24 16.50 -9.55
C ASP A 185 -10.97 15.43 -8.72
N ARG A 186 -12.26 15.20 -8.97
CA ARG A 186 -13.05 14.12 -8.34
C ARG A 186 -14.12 13.57 -9.29
N LEU A 187 -14.22 12.24 -9.32
CA LEU A 187 -15.31 11.55 -10.00
C LEU A 187 -16.53 11.49 -9.10
N THR A 188 -17.70 11.76 -9.68
CA THR A 188 -18.97 11.47 -9.01
C THR A 188 -19.13 9.95 -8.85
N VAL A 189 -19.87 9.53 -7.83
CA VAL A 189 -20.12 8.10 -7.54
C VAL A 189 -20.76 7.40 -8.75
N ALA A 190 -21.63 8.10 -9.48
CA ALA A 190 -22.25 7.60 -10.71
C ALA A 190 -21.23 7.36 -11.84
N ALA A 191 -20.31 8.31 -12.06
CA ALA A 191 -19.25 8.18 -13.06
C ALA A 191 -18.30 7.02 -12.73
N TYR A 192 -17.92 6.87 -11.46
CA TYR A 192 -17.08 5.76 -11.01
C TYR A 192 -17.74 4.40 -11.28
N ARG A 193 -19.03 4.24 -10.95
CA ARG A 193 -19.77 3.00 -11.22
C ARG A 193 -19.81 2.66 -12.71
N GLN A 194 -19.99 3.66 -13.56
CA GLN A 194 -20.02 3.47 -15.02
C GLN A 194 -18.65 3.05 -15.56
N CYS A 195 -17.56 3.69 -15.11
CA CYS A 195 -16.20 3.29 -15.45
C CYS A 195 -15.88 1.86 -14.98
N LYS A 196 -16.29 1.49 -13.76
CA LYS A 196 -16.12 0.14 -13.22
C LYS A 196 -16.85 -0.90 -14.07
N ARG A 197 -18.10 -0.65 -14.45
CA ARG A 197 -18.89 -1.54 -15.34
C ARG A 197 -18.22 -1.75 -16.70
N LEU A 198 -17.71 -0.67 -17.30
CA LEU A 198 -17.00 -0.74 -18.59
C LEU A 198 -15.72 -1.57 -18.48
N ARG A 199 -14.90 -1.31 -17.45
CA ARG A 199 -13.69 -2.10 -17.18
C ARG A 199 -14.02 -3.58 -17.01
N ASP A 200 -15.02 -3.88 -16.17
CA ASP A 200 -15.40 -5.27 -15.89
C ASP A 200 -16.00 -5.95 -17.15
N ALA A 201 -16.60 -5.21 -18.08
CA ALA A 201 -17.05 -5.74 -19.37
C ALA A 201 -15.88 -6.06 -20.31
N ILE A 202 -14.87 -5.18 -20.41
CA ILE A 202 -13.68 -5.41 -21.22
C ILE A 202 -12.89 -6.64 -20.72
N MET A 203 -12.74 -6.75 -19.39
CA MET A 203 -12.03 -7.86 -18.75
C MET A 203 -12.76 -9.21 -18.84
N ARG A 204 -14.02 -9.26 -19.29
CA ARG A 204 -14.74 -10.51 -19.56
C ARG A 204 -14.54 -11.03 -20.99
N HIS A 205 -14.04 -10.19 -21.89
CA HIS A 205 -13.78 -10.53 -23.29
C HIS A 205 -12.29 -10.81 -23.58
N TYR A 206 -11.43 -10.72 -22.57
CA TYR A 206 -10.03 -11.14 -22.55
C TYR A 206 -9.87 -12.27 -21.53
#